data_AF-A0A3D4U467-F1
#
_entry.id   AF-A0A3D4U467-F1
#
_cell.length_a   1.000
_cell.length_b   1.000
_cell.length_c   1.000
_cell.angle_alpha   90.00
_cell.angle_beta   90.00
_cell.angle_gamma   90.00
#
_symmetry.space_group_name_H-M   'P 1'
#
loop_
_entity.id
_entity.type
_entity.pdbx_description
1 polymer ?
#
loop_
_entity_poly.entity_id
_entity_poly.type
_entity_poly.pdbx_seq_one_letter_code
_entity_poly.pdbx_strand_id
1 'polypeptide(L)'
;AMRIPPWFKRKDAEAGSAVGVADAAGLADAAVIGGAAGTGAITKWCLREAFSGSGLLPEEIIQRGKEKFSEGTGAADVLAEFAERHVSAKDYADARANGIQVRSQEEFYYYQIFKSEFGQDSACNLVGRSRS
;
A
#
# COMPACT_ATOMS: atom_id res chain seq x y z
N ALA A 1 -6.92 34.09 1.99
CA ALA A 1 -6.49 32.67 2.05
C ALA A 1 -7.25 31.98 3.18
N MET A 2 -7.89 30.84 2.92
CA MET A 2 -8.64 30.10 3.95
C MET A 2 -7.64 29.55 4.98
N ARG A 3 -7.72 30.04 6.22
CA ARG A 3 -6.79 29.67 7.29
C ARG A 3 -7.28 28.37 7.91
N ILE A 4 -6.46 27.32 7.82
CA ILE A 4 -6.77 26.02 8.43
C ILE A 4 -6.88 26.22 9.96
N PRO A 5 -8.03 25.95 10.58
CA PRO A 5 -8.19 26.13 12.02
C PRO A 5 -7.23 25.24 12.82
N PRO A 6 -6.75 25.68 14.00
CA PRO A 6 -5.81 24.89 14.81
C PRO A 6 -6.33 23.49 15.19
N TRP A 7 -7.65 23.35 15.37
CA TRP A 7 -8.31 22.07 15.67
C TRP A 7 -8.30 21.08 14.50
N PHE A 8 -8.04 21.54 13.27
CA PHE A 8 -8.06 20.69 12.07
C PHE A 8 -6.87 19.70 12.00
N LYS A 9 -5.79 19.98 12.73
CA LYS A 9 -4.62 19.11 12.79
C LYS A 9 -4.65 18.34 14.10
N ARG A 10 -5.43 17.26 14.17
CA ARG A 10 -5.34 16.32 15.29
C ARG A 10 -4.10 15.44 15.08
N LYS A 11 -3.08 15.60 15.93
CA LYS A 11 -1.84 14.81 15.88
C LYS A 11 -1.85 13.65 16.90
N ASP A 12 -2.83 13.65 17.80
CA ASP A 12 -2.83 12.78 18.97
C ASP A 12 -4.22 12.15 19.13
N ALA A 13 -4.37 10.88 18.73
CA ALA A 13 -5.35 10.02 19.37
C ALA A 13 -4.60 9.33 20.51
N GLU A 14 -4.88 9.76 21.73
CA GLU A 14 -4.47 9.02 22.93
C GLU A 14 -5.01 7.60 22.80
N ALA A 15 -4.10 6.63 22.97
CA ALA A 15 -4.42 5.22 22.97
C ALA A 15 -5.49 4.94 24.03
N GLY A 16 -6.72 4.68 23.58
CA GLY A 16 -7.74 4.10 24.45
C GLY A 16 -7.19 2.81 25.04
N SER A 17 -7.12 2.77 26.38
CA SER A 17 -6.75 1.60 27.17
C SER A 17 -7.58 0.39 26.72
N ALA A 18 -6.94 -0.51 25.98
CA ALA A 18 -7.46 -1.85 25.76
C ALA A 18 -7.24 -2.63 27.06
N VAL A 19 -8.28 -2.68 27.90
CA VAL A 19 -8.36 -3.69 28.97
C VAL A 19 -8.63 -5.03 28.27
N GLY A 20 -7.55 -5.73 27.94
CA GLY A 20 -7.55 -7.09 27.41
C GLY A 20 -6.65 -7.94 28.30
N VAL A 21 -7.28 -8.84 29.05
CA VAL A 21 -6.65 -9.77 29.98
C VAL A 21 -5.63 -10.64 29.24
N ALA A 22 -4.41 -10.69 29.75
CA ALA A 22 -3.36 -11.57 29.27
C ALA A 22 -3.68 -13.02 29.61
N ASP A 23 -3.55 -13.91 28.63
CA ASP A 23 -3.11 -15.27 28.92
C ASP A 23 -2.12 -15.76 27.85
N ALA A 24 -1.10 -16.44 28.36
CA ALA A 24 0.18 -16.67 27.70
C ALA A 24 0.20 -18.00 26.93
N ALA A 25 0.70 -17.98 25.69
CA ALA A 25 1.66 -18.93 25.12
C ALA A 25 1.71 -18.82 23.58
N GLY A 26 2.92 -18.74 23.02
CA GLY A 26 3.18 -19.10 21.62
C GLY A 26 4.02 -18.09 20.85
N LEU A 27 5.32 -18.37 20.74
CA LEU A 27 6.25 -17.69 19.84
C LEU A 27 5.86 -17.91 18.37
N ALA A 28 5.89 -16.86 17.55
CA ALA A 28 6.33 -16.94 16.14
C ALA A 28 6.60 -15.54 15.54
N ASP A 29 7.82 -15.42 15.03
CA ASP A 29 8.38 -14.56 13.98
C ASP A 29 8.05 -13.06 13.86
N ALA A 30 9.15 -12.30 13.91
CA ALA A 30 9.24 -10.89 13.55
C ALA A 30 9.09 -10.70 12.04
N ALA A 31 7.92 -10.22 11.61
CA ALA A 31 7.69 -9.73 10.25
C ALA A 31 8.16 -8.27 10.13
N VAL A 32 9.18 -8.09 9.28
CA VAL A 32 9.74 -6.81 8.85
C VAL A 32 8.84 -6.14 7.81
N ILE A 33 8.35 -4.95 8.18
CA ILE A 33 8.19 -3.70 7.40
C ILE A 33 7.31 -3.75 6.13
N GLY A 34 6.13 -3.12 6.20
CA GLY A 34 5.37 -2.75 5.00
C GLY A 34 3.90 -2.35 5.14
N GLY A 35 3.39 -2.10 6.35
CA GLY A 35 2.04 -1.59 6.57
C GLY A 35 2.08 -0.65 7.75
N ALA A 36 1.66 0.61 7.57
CA ALA A 36 1.69 1.62 8.63
C ALA A 36 0.66 1.30 9.73
N ALA A 37 0.96 0.31 10.58
CA ALA A 37 0.57 0.30 11.98
C ALA A 37 1.53 1.26 12.72
N GLY A 38 1.44 2.55 12.36
CA GLY A 38 2.11 3.64 13.05
C GLY A 38 1.17 4.22 14.08
N THR A 39 1.65 4.31 15.31
CA THR A 39 1.02 4.92 16.48
C THR A 39 0.01 6.05 16.17
N GLY A 40 -1.27 5.79 16.44
CA GLY A 40 -2.23 6.78 16.97
C GLY A 40 -2.94 7.74 16.00
N ALA A 41 -2.74 7.71 14.68
CA ALA A 41 -3.46 8.63 13.79
C ALA A 41 -4.21 7.90 12.66
N ILE A 42 -5.55 7.90 12.73
CA ILE A 42 -6.39 7.37 11.66
C ILE A 42 -6.34 8.27 10.43
N THR A 43 -6.07 7.69 9.25
CA THR A 43 -6.05 8.45 8.00
C THR A 43 -7.44 8.99 7.66
N LYS A 44 -7.49 10.17 7.02
CA LYS A 44 -8.74 10.84 6.60
C LYS A 44 -9.70 11.16 7.76
N TRP A 45 -9.18 11.50 8.94
CA TRP A 45 -9.98 11.75 10.15
C TRP A 45 -11.16 12.73 9.93
N CYS A 46 -10.95 13.88 9.26
CA CYS A 46 -12.02 14.86 9.04
C CYS A 46 -13.22 14.26 8.28
N LEU A 47 -12.94 13.38 7.32
CA LEU A 47 -13.98 12.70 6.56
C LEU A 47 -14.75 11.75 7.47
N ARG A 48 -14.05 11.00 8.34
CA ARG A 48 -14.67 10.03 9.24
C ARG A 48 -15.57 10.72 10.27
N GLU A 49 -15.10 11.81 10.88
CA GLU A 49 -15.89 12.61 11.81
C GLU A 49 -17.15 13.20 11.17
N ALA A 50 -17.08 13.63 9.90
CA ALA A 50 -18.25 14.17 9.20
C ALA A 50 -19.39 13.16 9.02
N PHE A 51 -19.12 11.86 9.11
CA PHE A 51 -20.11 10.79 8.95
C PHE A 51 -20.38 10.00 10.24
N SER A 52 -19.59 10.16 11.30
CA SER A 52 -19.83 9.45 12.56
C SER A 52 -21.15 9.88 13.19
N GLY A 53 -21.91 8.91 13.70
CA GLY A 53 -23.26 9.14 14.26
C GLY A 53 -24.33 9.53 13.24
N SER A 54 -24.02 9.61 11.94
CA SER A 54 -24.99 9.95 10.89
C SER A 54 -25.99 8.83 10.59
N GLY A 55 -25.67 7.58 10.96
CA GLY A 55 -26.46 6.39 10.61
C GLY A 55 -26.34 5.96 9.14
N LEU A 56 -25.53 6.64 8.31
CA LEU A 56 -25.36 6.30 6.89
C LEU A 56 -24.46 5.07 6.66
N LEU A 57 -23.50 4.84 7.55
CA LEU A 57 -22.59 3.69 7.53
C LEU A 57 -22.42 3.13 8.95
N PRO A 58 -22.21 1.81 9.10
CA PRO A 58 -21.81 1.23 10.37
C PRO A 58 -20.49 1.84 10.88
N GLU A 59 -20.36 2.02 12.20
CA GLU A 59 -19.19 2.67 12.80
C GLU A 59 -17.89 1.89 12.51
N GLU A 60 -17.97 0.57 12.44
CA GLU A 60 -16.84 -0.30 12.03
C GLU A 60 -16.29 0.03 10.63
N ILE A 61 -17.13 0.47 9.69
CA ILE A 61 -16.73 0.90 8.35
C ILE A 61 -16.13 2.30 8.40
N ILE A 62 -16.72 3.19 9.19
CA ILE A 62 -16.23 4.57 9.39
C ILE A 62 -14.86 4.57 10.05
N GLN A 63 -14.54 3.61 10.92
CA GLN A 63 -13.24 3.51 11.60
C GLN A 63 -12.29 2.49 10.97
N ARG A 64 -12.69 1.82 9.87
CA ARG A 64 -11.87 0.80 9.22
C ARG A 64 -10.51 1.35 8.77
N GLY A 65 -9.45 0.62 9.10
CA GLY A 65 -8.09 0.88 8.64
C GLY A 65 -7.98 0.82 7.11
N LYS A 66 -6.99 1.53 6.55
CA LYS A 66 -6.68 1.42 5.12
C LYS A 66 -5.81 0.19 4.89
N GLU A 67 -6.31 -0.72 4.06
CA GLU A 67 -5.53 -1.80 3.45
C GLU A 67 -5.12 -1.42 2.02
N LYS A 68 -4.03 -1.99 1.50
CA LYS A 68 -3.69 -1.80 0.09
C LYS A 68 -4.70 -2.54 -0.77
N PHE A 69 -4.99 -2.02 -1.97
CA PHE A 69 -5.99 -2.63 -2.86
C PHE A 69 -5.59 -4.05 -3.27
N SER A 70 -4.33 -4.28 -3.62
CA SER A 70 -3.83 -5.62 -3.99
C SER A 70 -3.90 -6.62 -2.83
N GLU A 71 -3.70 -6.17 -1.59
CA GLU A 71 -3.84 -7.00 -0.39
C GLU A 71 -5.32 -7.29 -0.11
N GLY A 72 -6.18 -6.28 -0.10
CA GLY A 72 -7.61 -6.43 0.17
C GLY A 72 -8.38 -7.21 -0.90
N THR A 73 -7.83 -7.34 -2.11
CA THR A 73 -8.39 -8.18 -3.18
C THR A 73 -7.78 -9.59 -3.22
N GLY A 74 -6.70 -9.83 -2.48
CA GLY A 74 -5.91 -11.08 -2.58
C GLY A 74 -5.13 -11.22 -3.90
N ALA A 75 -5.07 -10.18 -4.73
CA ALA A 75 -4.43 -10.24 -6.04
C ALA A 75 -2.90 -10.14 -5.98
N ALA A 76 -2.35 -9.61 -4.89
CA ALA A 76 -0.91 -9.37 -4.76
C ALA A 76 -0.07 -10.64 -5.01
N ASP A 77 -0.39 -11.72 -4.29
CA ASP A 77 0.37 -12.97 -4.39
C ASP A 77 0.16 -13.66 -5.73
N VAL A 78 -1.09 -13.63 -6.24
CA VAL A 78 -1.46 -14.26 -7.52
C VAL A 78 -0.71 -13.61 -8.68
N LEU A 79 -0.61 -12.28 -8.71
CA LEU A 79 0.08 -11.56 -9.77
C LEU A 79 1.60 -11.73 -9.70
N ALA A 80 2.18 -11.72 -8.50
CA ALA A 80 3.60 -11.99 -8.30
C ALA A 80 3.98 -13.40 -8.79
N GLU A 81 3.25 -14.43 -8.36
CA GLU A 81 3.48 -15.83 -8.79
C GLU A 81 3.26 -16.00 -10.30
N PHE A 82 2.27 -15.30 -10.86
CA PHE A 82 2.06 -15.31 -12.31
C PHE A 82 3.26 -14.73 -13.04
N ALA A 83 3.79 -13.59 -12.61
CA ALA A 83 4.94 -12.96 -13.24
C ALA A 83 6.21 -13.83 -13.15
N GLU A 84 6.47 -14.46 -12.00
CA GLU A 84 7.62 -15.36 -11.79
C GLU A 84 7.60 -16.59 -12.72
N ARG A 85 6.42 -17.02 -13.16
CA ARG A 85 6.28 -18.10 -14.16
C ARG A 85 6.56 -17.65 -15.59
N HIS A 86 6.45 -16.35 -15.88
CA HIS A 86 6.59 -15.79 -17.23
C HIS A 86 7.93 -15.07 -17.45
N VAL A 87 8.64 -14.78 -16.37
CA VAL A 87 9.90 -14.05 -16.38
C VAL A 87 10.92 -14.84 -15.58
N SER A 88 12.06 -15.18 -16.18
CA SER A 88 13.13 -15.81 -15.42
C SER A 88 13.88 -14.79 -14.57
N ALA A 89 14.36 -15.22 -13.40
CA ALA A 89 15.22 -14.40 -12.55
C ALA A 89 16.49 -13.93 -13.27
N LYS A 90 16.96 -14.73 -14.25
CA LYS A 90 18.10 -14.37 -15.12
C LYS A 90 17.75 -13.19 -16.02
N ASP A 91 16.64 -13.24 -16.74
CA ASP A 91 16.23 -12.17 -17.66
C ASP A 91 15.98 -10.87 -16.90
N TYR A 92 15.35 -10.98 -15.72
CA TYR A 92 15.18 -9.84 -14.82
C TYR A 92 16.52 -9.23 -14.37
N ALA A 93 17.48 -10.05 -13.97
CA ALA A 93 18.82 -9.59 -13.57
C ALA A 93 19.57 -8.95 -14.74
N ASP A 94 19.52 -9.57 -15.92
CA ASP A 94 20.16 -9.08 -17.13
C ASP A 94 19.54 -7.73 -17.56
N ALA A 95 18.21 -7.59 -17.49
CA ALA A 95 17.53 -6.32 -17.77
C ALA A 95 17.96 -5.18 -16.82
N ARG A 96 18.08 -5.48 -15.52
CA ARG A 96 18.57 -4.54 -14.50
C ARG A 96 20.03 -4.13 -14.77
N ALA A 97 20.88 -5.08 -15.15
CA ALA A 97 22.28 -4.83 -15.50
C ALA A 97 22.41 -3.92 -16.75
N ASN A 98 21.46 -4.03 -17.69
CA ASN A 98 21.36 -3.17 -18.87
C ASN A 98 20.66 -1.81 -18.59
N GLY A 99 20.43 -1.45 -17.33
CA GLY A 99 19.94 -0.12 -16.93
C GLY A 99 18.42 0.03 -16.93
N ILE A 100 17.65 -1.05 -17.16
CA ILE A 100 16.19 -1.00 -17.01
C ILE A 100 15.85 -0.89 -15.53
N GLN A 101 15.20 0.22 -15.15
CA GLN A 101 14.80 0.50 -13.78
C GLN A 101 13.41 -0.10 -13.47
N VAL A 102 13.41 -1.35 -13.00
CA VAL A 102 12.25 -2.12 -12.54
C VAL A 102 12.56 -2.71 -11.15
N ARG A 103 11.60 -2.84 -10.24
CA ARG A 103 11.83 -3.17 -8.81
C ARG A 103 11.53 -4.62 -8.45
N SER A 104 10.80 -5.32 -9.30
CA SER A 104 10.43 -6.72 -9.13
C SER A 104 10.30 -7.43 -10.49
N GLN A 105 10.24 -8.76 -10.46
CA GLN A 105 9.92 -9.57 -11.65
C GLN A 105 8.52 -9.24 -12.18
N GLU A 106 7.57 -8.94 -11.29
CA GLU A 106 6.23 -8.46 -11.65
C GLU A 106 6.27 -7.14 -12.41
N GLU A 107 7.00 -6.12 -11.90
CA GLU A 107 7.15 -4.85 -12.61
C GLU A 107 7.86 -5.05 -13.95
N PHE A 108 8.84 -5.94 -14.02
CA PHE A 108 9.53 -6.26 -15.26
C PHE A 108 8.61 -6.96 -16.28
N TYR A 109 7.73 -7.86 -15.83
CA TYR A 109 6.71 -8.47 -16.68
C TYR A 109 5.78 -7.41 -17.29
N TYR A 110 5.26 -6.49 -16.46
CA TYR A 110 4.45 -5.37 -16.97
C TYR A 110 5.23 -4.45 -17.91
N TYR A 111 6.51 -4.21 -17.62
CA TYR A 111 7.38 -3.43 -18.50
C TYR A 111 7.55 -4.08 -19.87
N GLN A 112 7.68 -5.41 -19.94
CA GLN A 112 7.76 -6.13 -21.22
C GLN A 112 6.47 -5.98 -22.04
N ILE A 113 5.31 -6.15 -21.40
CA ILE A 113 4.01 -5.91 -22.05
C ILE A 113 3.91 -4.46 -22.53
N PHE A 114 4.27 -3.50 -21.68
CA PHE A 114 4.28 -2.09 -22.08
C PHE A 114 5.19 -1.84 -23.29
N LYS A 115 6.38 -2.43 -23.32
CA LYS A 115 7.32 -2.28 -24.45
C LYS A 115 6.83 -2.99 -25.72
N SER A 116 6.08 -4.10 -25.63
CA SER A 116 5.51 -4.75 -26.82
C SER A 116 4.45 -3.89 -27.48
N GLU A 117 3.61 -3.23 -26.68
CA GLU A 117 2.50 -2.41 -27.19
C GLU A 117 2.93 -0.96 -27.52
N PHE A 118 3.83 -0.38 -26.72
CA PHE A 118 4.14 1.05 -26.73
C PHE A 118 5.65 1.34 -26.76
N GLY A 119 6.46 0.45 -27.36
CA GLY A 119 7.93 0.47 -27.29
C GLY A 119 8.68 1.71 -27.79
N GLN A 120 7.98 2.73 -28.29
CA GLN A 120 8.55 4.00 -28.76
C GLN A 120 9.15 4.81 -27.61
N ASP A 121 10.26 5.51 -27.86
CA ASP A 121 10.97 6.30 -26.85
C ASP A 121 10.09 7.40 -26.23
N SER A 122 9.22 8.00 -27.04
CA SER A 122 8.27 9.02 -26.57
C SER A 122 7.34 8.50 -25.48
N ALA A 123 6.87 7.25 -25.58
CA ALA A 123 5.99 6.65 -24.58
C ALA A 123 6.78 6.25 -23.32
N CYS A 124 7.99 5.74 -23.48
CA CYS A 124 8.86 5.39 -22.35
C CYS A 124 9.15 6.59 -21.44
N ASN A 125 9.29 7.79 -22.03
CA ASN A 125 9.56 9.04 -21.30
C ASN A 125 8.35 9.57 -20.51
N LEU A 126 7.13 9.08 -20.79
CA LEU A 126 5.91 9.51 -20.08
C LEU A 126 5.63 8.69 -18.82
N VAL A 127 6.29 7.54 -18.65
CA VAL A 127 6.04 6.65 -17.51
C VAL A 127 6.69 7.24 -16.25
N GLY A 128 5.87 7.88 -15.42
CA GLY A 128 6.29 8.40 -14.12
C GLY A 128 6.60 7.28 -13.12
N ARG A 129 7.73 7.40 -12.41
CA ARG A 129 8.12 6.46 -11.34
C ARG A 129 7.89 7.08 -9.97
N SER A 130 6.86 6.60 -9.25
CA SER A 130 6.61 7.04 -7.86
C SER A 130 7.62 6.43 -6.88
N ARG A 131 8.04 7.18 -5.86
CA ARG A 131 8.92 6.71 -4.77
C ARG A 131 8.16 6.15 -3.55
N SER A 132 6.83 6.12 -3.62
CA SER A 132 5.95 5.71 -2.53
C SER A 132 5.93 4.21 -2.30
#